data_AF-A0A9E3AFJ3-F1
#
_entry.id   AF-A0A9E3AFJ3-F1
#
_cell.length_a   1.000
_cell.length_b   1.000
_cell.length_c   1.000
_cell.angle_alpha   90.00
_cell.angle_beta   90.00
_cell.angle_gamma   90.00
#
_symmetry.space_group_name_H-M   'P 1'
#
loop_
_entity.id
_entity.type
_entity.pdbx_description
1 polymer ?
#
loop_
_entity_poly.entity_id
_entity_poly.type
_entity_poly.pdbx_seq_one_letter_code
_entity_poly.pdbx_strand_id
1 'polypeptide(L)'
;LQDALRGLGNVLQTIATVLLLSDPRDIAVAVLDDSAEMKTAFEPDVVLYDNYPGGIGQSEPLFRRRKELIVAALELTSACPCDAGCPSCVGPHNENGTRGKEGAIRILRKILAG
;
A
#
# COMPACT_ATOMS: atom_id res chain seq x y z
N LEU A 1 -3.48 -10.87 -8.39
CA LEU A 1 -3.89 -10.24 -7.11
C LEU A 1 -2.67 -9.89 -6.26
N GLN A 2 -1.70 -10.80 -6.13
CA GLN A 2 -0.42 -10.53 -5.47
C GLN A 2 0.31 -9.29 -6.02
N ASP A 3 0.40 -9.16 -7.35
CA ASP A 3 0.89 -7.97 -8.07
C ASP A 3 0.24 -6.66 -7.59
N ALA A 4 -1.08 -6.69 -7.43
CA ALA A 4 -1.88 -5.54 -7.01
C ALA A 4 -1.62 -5.20 -5.54
N LEU A 5 -1.47 -6.20 -4.67
CA LEU A 5 -1.20 -6.01 -3.24
C LEU A 5 0.22 -5.48 -3.00
N ARG A 6 1.22 -5.98 -3.74
CA ARG A 6 2.57 -5.42 -3.73
C ARG A 6 2.58 -3.98 -4.22
N GLY A 7 1.91 -3.73 -5.35
CA GLY A 7 1.77 -2.40 -5.91
C GLY A 7 1.09 -1.42 -4.96
N LEU A 8 0.02 -1.87 -4.29
CA LEU A 8 -0.68 -1.14 -3.25
C LEU A 8 0.25 -0.84 -2.06
N GLY A 9 1.00 -1.83 -1.59
CA GLY A 9 1.95 -1.66 -0.49
C GLY A 9 2.98 -0.57 -0.78
N ASN A 10 3.59 -0.59 -1.97
CA ASN A 10 4.59 0.40 -2.38
C ASN A 10 4.05 1.83 -2.40
N VAL A 11 2.87 2.04 -2.99
CA VAL A 11 2.28 3.38 -3.04
C VAL A 11 1.84 3.85 -1.64
N LEU A 12 1.29 2.96 -0.82
CA LEU A 12 0.91 3.30 0.56
C LEU A 12 2.13 3.65 1.41
N GLN A 13 3.24 2.92 1.29
CA GLN A 13 4.49 3.25 1.98
C GLN A 13 5.02 4.63 1.57
N THR A 14 5.01 4.90 0.25
CA THR A 14 5.48 6.17 -0.31
C THR A 14 4.68 7.34 0.26
N ILE A 15 3.34 7.25 0.22
CA ILE A 15 2.48 8.31 0.76
C ILE A 15 2.56 8.40 2.28
N ALA A 16 2.65 7.27 2.99
CA ALA A 16 2.81 7.26 4.45
C ALA A 16 4.05 8.05 4.88
N THR A 17 5.18 7.82 4.19
CA THR A 17 6.44 8.53 4.42
C THR A 17 6.28 10.04 4.24
N VAL A 18 5.56 10.47 3.19
CA VAL A 18 5.28 11.89 2.93
C VAL A 18 4.37 12.48 3.99
N LEU A 19 3.31 11.77 4.38
CA LEU A 19 2.34 12.27 5.38
C LEU A 19 2.96 12.40 6.78
N LEU A 20 3.86 11.50 7.13
CA LEU A 20 4.52 11.47 8.44
C LEU A 20 5.84 12.27 8.47
N LEU A 21 6.31 12.76 7.33
CA LEU A 21 7.63 13.39 7.17
C LEU A 21 8.77 12.50 7.72
N SER A 22 8.65 11.19 7.51
CA SER A 22 9.59 10.18 8.02
C SER A 22 10.59 9.74 6.94
N ASP A 23 11.59 8.93 7.31
CA ASP A 23 12.38 8.21 6.32
C ASP A 23 11.55 7.04 5.75
N PRO A 24 11.69 6.67 4.46
CA PRO A 24 11.02 5.51 3.89
C PRO A 24 11.27 4.20 4.65
N ARG A 25 12.39 4.11 5.37
CA ARG A 25 12.76 2.94 6.17
C ARG A 25 12.07 2.88 7.53
N ASP A 26 11.40 3.94 7.97
CA ASP A 26 10.71 4.00 9.26
C ASP A 26 9.35 3.27 9.24
N ILE A 27 8.74 3.18 8.06
CA ILE A 27 7.47 2.46 7.84
C ILE A 27 7.73 1.27 6.93
N ALA A 28 7.41 0.07 7.39
CA ALA A 28 7.44 -1.14 6.57
C ALA A 28 6.02 -1.58 6.20
N VAL A 29 5.94 -2.38 5.14
CA VAL A 29 4.67 -2.95 4.65
C VAL A 29 4.77 -4.47 4.61
N ALA A 30 3.77 -5.13 5.17
CA ALA A 30 3.56 -6.56 5.03
C ALA A 30 2.23 -6.81 4.30
N VAL A 31 2.24 -7.80 3.40
CA VAL A 31 1.02 -8.37 2.83
C VAL A 31 0.82 -9.71 3.50
N LEU A 32 -0.25 -9.83 4.28
CA LEU A 32 -0.60 -11.05 5.00
C LEU A 32 -1.68 -11.80 4.22
N ASP A 33 -1.52 -13.11 4.11
CA ASP A 33 -2.50 -14.02 3.57
C ASP A 33 -2.93 -15.04 4.65
N ASP A 34 -4.13 -14.86 5.20
CA ASP A 34 -4.69 -15.78 6.22
C ASP A 34 -5.10 -17.15 5.67
N SER A 35 -4.46 -17.61 4.59
CA SER A 35 -4.66 -18.93 3.99
C SER A 35 -4.30 -20.10 4.92
N ALA A 36 -3.62 -19.82 6.04
CA ALA A 36 -3.25 -20.79 7.07
C ALA A 36 -4.33 -21.01 8.15
N GLU A 37 -5.27 -20.09 8.32
CA GLU A 37 -6.44 -20.31 9.16
C GLU A 37 -7.58 -20.89 8.31
N MET A 38 -8.41 -21.75 8.88
CA MET A 38 -9.60 -22.34 8.24
C MET A 38 -10.70 -21.28 8.00
N LYS A 39 -10.36 -20.14 7.41
CA LYS A 39 -11.29 -19.13 6.92
C LYS A 39 -11.88 -19.65 5.61
N THR A 40 -13.20 -19.56 5.49
CA THR A 40 -13.94 -20.00 4.29
C THR A 40 -13.73 -19.08 3.09
N ALA A 41 -13.12 -17.91 3.29
CA ALA A 41 -12.84 -16.92 2.26
C ALA A 41 -11.41 -16.37 2.36
N PHE A 42 -10.81 -16.11 1.20
CA PHE A 42 -9.50 -15.46 1.09
C PHE A 42 -9.62 -13.95 1.34
N GLU A 43 -9.01 -13.47 2.42
CA GLU A 43 -9.01 -12.06 2.84
C GLU A 43 -7.55 -11.60 2.99
N PRO A 44 -6.97 -10.91 2.00
CA PRO A 44 -5.60 -10.40 2.10
C PRO A 44 -5.56 -9.08 2.86
N ASP A 45 -4.61 -8.96 3.79
CA ASP A 45 -4.39 -7.74 4.57
C ASP A 45 -3.10 -7.04 4.15
N VAL A 46 -3.17 -5.71 3.99
CA VAL A 46 -1.98 -4.87 3.82
C VAL A 46 -1.77 -4.08 5.10
N VAL A 47 -0.68 -4.39 5.80
CA VAL A 47 -0.35 -3.83 7.11
C VAL A 47 0.84 -2.90 6.96
N LEU A 48 0.68 -1.67 7.45
CA LEU A 48 1.76 -0.69 7.59
C LEU A 48 2.15 -0.61 9.07
N TYR A 49 3.44 -0.74 9.36
CA TYR A 49 3.94 -0.78 10.74
C TYR A 49 5.27 -0.06 10.90
N ASP A 50 5.57 0.35 12.13
CA ASP A 50 6.83 0.98 12.49
C ASP A 50 7.96 -0.05 12.33
N ASN A 51 8.90 0.22 11.43
CA ASN A 51 10.06 -0.64 11.19
C ASN A 51 11.20 -0.34 12.18
N TYR A 52 10.83 -0.24 13.47
CA TYR A 52 11.75 0.02 14.56
C TYR A 52 11.45 -0.92 15.73
N PRO A 53 12.46 -1.56 16.34
CA PRO A 53 12.23 -2.43 17.49
C PRO A 53 11.48 -1.71 18.61
N GLY A 54 10.35 -2.29 19.05
CA GLY A 54 9.48 -1.71 20.07
C GLY A 54 8.48 -0.66 19.56
N GLY A 55 8.57 -0.24 18.29
CA GLY A 55 7.74 0.81 17.71
C GLY A 55 8.12 2.21 18.23
N ILE A 56 7.94 3.21 17.38
CA ILE A 56 8.20 4.63 17.73
C ILE A 56 6.94 5.49 17.69
N GLY A 57 5.78 4.88 17.41
CA GLY A 57 4.47 5.50 17.43
C GLY A 57 4.06 6.17 16.13
N GLN A 58 4.61 5.76 14.97
CA GLN A 58 4.28 6.37 13.67
C GLN A 58 3.00 5.81 13.03
N SER A 59 2.73 4.54 13.26
CA SER A 59 1.53 3.83 12.80
C SER A 59 0.23 4.41 13.36
N GLU A 60 0.20 4.85 14.63
CA GLU A 60 -1.01 5.44 15.24
C GLU A 60 -1.48 6.75 14.55
N PRO A 61 -0.64 7.79 14.38
CA PRO A 61 -1.03 8.99 13.64
C PRO A 61 -1.32 8.69 12.17
N LEU A 62 -0.61 7.75 11.54
CA LEU A 62 -0.92 7.31 10.17
C LEU A 62 -2.31 6.69 10.08
N PHE A 63 -2.68 5.83 11.03
CA PHE A 63 -4.00 5.21 11.08
C PHE A 63 -5.13 6.23 11.28
N ARG A 64 -4.90 7.27 12.09
CA ARG A 64 -5.83 8.40 12.20
C ARG A 64 -6.02 9.13 10.87
N ARG A 65 -4.97 9.20 10.05
CA ARG A 65 -4.97 9.81 8.70
C ARG A 65 -5.20 8.82 7.56
N ARG A 66 -5.66 7.59 7.84
CA ARG A 66 -5.80 6.52 6.82
C ARG A 66 -6.62 6.93 5.59
N LYS A 67 -7.66 7.75 5.76
CA LYS A 67 -8.47 8.23 4.63
C LYS A 67 -7.66 9.13 3.70
N GLU A 68 -6.86 10.03 4.27
CA GLU A 68 -5.95 10.90 3.52
C GLU A 68 -4.88 10.09 2.80
N LEU A 69 -4.29 9.09 3.47
CA LEU A 69 -3.36 8.13 2.90
C LEU A 69 -3.94 7.43 1.65
N ILE A 70 -5.16 6.89 1.74
CA ILE A 70 -5.81 6.17 0.65
C ILE A 70 -6.13 7.11 -0.52
N VAL A 71 -6.62 8.31 -0.25
CA VAL A 71 -6.95 9.31 -1.29
C VAL A 71 -5.68 9.73 -2.02
N ALA A 72 -4.63 10.13 -1.30
CA ALA A 72 -3.36 10.55 -1.91
C ALA A 72 -2.68 9.41 -2.69
N ALA A 73 -2.79 8.16 -2.22
CA ALA A 73 -2.30 7.00 -2.98
C ALA A 73 -3.05 6.81 -4.30
N LEU A 74 -4.38 7.01 -4.30
CA LEU A 74 -5.18 6.92 -5.52
C LEU A 74 -4.84 8.05 -6.50
N GLU A 75 -4.66 9.27 -5.99
CA GLU A 75 -4.27 10.44 -6.78
C GLU A 75 -2.90 10.22 -7.45
N LEU A 76 -1.88 9.84 -6.66
CA LEU A 76 -0.54 9.57 -7.18
C LEU A 76 -0.55 8.47 -8.26
N THR A 77 -1.24 7.36 -7.98
CA THR A 77 -1.28 6.23 -8.92
C THR A 77 -2.04 6.58 -10.20
N SER A 78 -3.13 7.36 -10.09
CA SER A 78 -3.94 7.77 -11.25
C SER A 78 -3.26 8.83 -12.11
N ALA A 79 -2.49 9.74 -11.51
CA ALA A 79 -1.78 10.80 -12.21
C ALA A 79 -0.47 10.32 -12.87
N CYS A 80 0.12 9.23 -12.37
CA CYS A 80 1.36 8.70 -12.93
C CYS A 80 1.17 8.24 -14.40
N PRO A 81 2.03 8.65 -15.35
CA PRO A 81 1.85 8.35 -16.78
C PRO A 81 2.26 6.93 -17.20
N CYS A 82 2.83 6.11 -16.30
CA CYS A 82 3.29 4.76 -16.65
C CYS A 82 2.12 3.79 -16.92
N ASP A 83 2.34 2.77 -17.74
CA ASP A 83 1.28 1.82 -18.09
C ASP A 83 1.03 0.78 -16.98
N ALA A 84 2.08 0.12 -16.52
CA ALA A 84 1.99 -1.06 -15.65
C ALA A 84 2.48 -0.83 -14.20
N GLY A 85 3.31 0.19 -14.00
CA GLY A 85 3.98 0.49 -12.74
C GLY A 85 5.42 0.96 -12.94
N CYS A 86 5.85 1.91 -12.11
CA CYS A 86 7.22 2.42 -12.08
C CYS A 86 7.65 2.71 -10.63
N PRO A 87 8.95 2.92 -10.36
CA PRO A 87 9.47 3.22 -9.03
C PRO A 87 8.80 4.42 -8.32
N SER A 88 8.19 5.34 -9.08
CA SER A 88 7.53 6.54 -8.53
C SER A 88 6.07 6.34 -8.10
N CYS A 89 5.45 5.18 -8.38
CA CYS A 89 4.06 4.91 -7.99
C CYS A 89 3.90 3.58 -7.26
N VAL A 90 3.53 2.52 -7.97
CA VAL A 90 3.30 1.17 -7.42
C VAL A 90 4.56 0.31 -7.43
N GLY A 91 5.73 0.86 -7.78
CA GLY A 91 6.97 0.11 -7.99
C GLY A 91 7.08 -0.47 -9.41
N PRO A 92 8.25 -1.03 -9.76
CA PRO A 92 8.57 -1.37 -11.14
C PRO A 92 7.86 -2.68 -11.58
N HIS A 93 7.39 -2.70 -12.83
CA HIS A 93 6.57 -3.79 -13.38
C HIS A 93 7.30 -5.14 -13.52
N ASN A 94 8.64 -5.13 -13.56
CA ASN A 94 9.46 -6.35 -13.53
C ASN A 94 9.41 -7.07 -12.17
N GLU A 95 9.15 -6.34 -11.09
CA GLU A 95 9.07 -6.88 -9.71
C GLU A 95 7.63 -7.12 -9.24
N ASN A 96 6.70 -6.27 -9.71
CA ASN A 96 5.29 -6.27 -9.29
C ASN A 96 4.33 -6.82 -10.35
N GLY A 97 4.83 -7.31 -11.48
CA GLY A 97 4.02 -7.77 -12.60
C GLY A 97 3.37 -6.62 -13.40
N THR A 98 2.71 -6.97 -14.50
CA THR A 98 2.15 -5.98 -15.43
C THR A 98 0.82 -5.37 -14.98
N ARG A 99 0.20 -5.95 -13.94
CA ARG A 99 -1.12 -5.54 -13.42
C ARG A 99 -1.07 -4.83 -12.07
N GLY A 100 0.11 -4.48 -11.58
CA GLY A 100 0.28 -3.81 -10.29
C GLY A 100 -0.49 -2.49 -10.20
N LYS A 101 -0.36 -1.63 -11.22
CA LYS A 101 -1.02 -0.32 -11.25
C LYS A 101 -2.55 -0.42 -11.33
N GLU A 102 -3.06 -1.16 -12.31
CA GLU A 102 -4.50 -1.35 -12.52
C GLU A 102 -5.17 -1.94 -11.28
N GLY A 103 -4.54 -2.98 -10.71
CA GLY A 103 -5.04 -3.65 -9.52
C GLY A 103 -5.06 -2.75 -8.29
N ALA A 104 -3.99 -1.99 -8.03
CA ALA A 104 -3.92 -1.06 -6.91
C ALA A 104 -5.01 0.02 -6.99
N ILE A 105 -5.21 0.64 -8.16
CA ILE A 105 -6.28 1.62 -8.38
C ILE A 105 -7.65 1.01 -8.08
N ARG A 106 -7.91 -0.20 -8.55
CA ARG A 106 -9.19 -0.89 -8.33
C ARG A 106 -9.45 -1.14 -6.84
N ILE A 107 -8.42 -1.56 -6.09
CA ILE A 107 -8.52 -1.80 -4.65
C ILE A 107 -8.77 -0.48 -3.90
N LEU A 108 -7.97 0.56 -4.17
CA LEU A 108 -8.12 1.89 -3.54
C LEU A 108 -9.53 2.47 -3.74
N ARG A 109 -10.08 2.38 -4.97
CA ARG A 109 -11.44 2.82 -5.27
C ARG A 109 -12.49 2.04 -4.48
N LYS A 110 -12.33 0.71 -4.34
CA LYS A 110 -13.25 -0.11 -3.55
C LYS A 110 -13.23 0.30 -2.08
N ILE A 111 -12.04 0.49 -1.49
CA ILE A 111 -11.89 0.91 -0.09
C ILE A 111 -12.58 2.26 0.17
N LEU A 112 -12.50 3.20 -0.79
CA LEU A 112 -13.15 4.51 -0.68
C LEU A 112 -14.67 4.47 -0.90
N ALA A 113 -15.19 3.45 -1.59
CA ALA A 113 -16.60 3.33 -1.91
C ALA A 113 -17.47 2.81 -0.74
N GLY A 114 -16.85 2.18 0.27
CA GLY A 114 -17.56 1.53 1.39
C GLY A 114 -17.96 0.12 1.06
#